data_AF-A0A930RHL7-F1
#
_entry.id   AF-A0A930RHL7-F1
#
_cell.length_a   1.000
_cell.length_b   1.000
_cell.length_c   1.000
_cell.angle_alpha   90.00
_cell.angle_beta   90.00
_cell.angle_gamma   90.00
#
_symmetry.space_group_name_H-M   'P 1'
#
loop_
_entity.id
_entity.type
_entity.pdbx_description
1 polymer ?
#
loop_
_entity_poly.entity_id
_entity_poly.type
_entity_poly.pdbx_seq_one_letter_code
_entity_poly.pdbx_strand_id
1 'polypeptide(L)'
;LSVSIPATGLGVFFAALWSYRRGKELDQDERFQEFIRDSENKQYVYGDSESLLDKELPKEYYRAMVIFFIGIIAIAVLGNFPELLPKFPPKPDAAPKAISMVVVIQMVMLLVGAVILVSCKVKAKDVGNSQVFRSGVVALVSVYGVAWMADTYFMNHIAFLKQFLGAAVQSYPWAYAVLAFLTSKLVNSQGAAIAIVVPMAINVGVDPILILSFISACYGYFFLPTYPSDLACIGFDRSGTTRIGKYLLNHSFMIPGLIGVISGCCVGYVVAHLIF
;
A
#
# COMPACT_ATOMS: atom_id res chain seq x y z
N LEU A 1 -6.13 -14.88 11.48
CA LEU A 1 -6.12 -15.22 10.04
C LEU A 1 -7.51 -15.58 9.51
N SER A 2 -8.28 -16.43 10.22
CA SER A 2 -9.67 -16.79 9.86
C SER A 2 -10.62 -15.61 9.67
N VAL A 3 -10.41 -14.50 10.38
CA VAL A 3 -11.17 -13.25 10.18
C VAL A 3 -10.47 -12.31 9.19
N SER A 4 -9.16 -12.11 9.35
CA SER A 4 -8.42 -11.08 8.61
C SER A 4 -8.34 -11.37 7.10
N ILE A 5 -8.16 -12.63 6.69
CA ILE A 5 -8.08 -13.01 5.27
C ILE A 5 -9.41 -12.76 4.55
N PRO A 6 -10.57 -13.28 5.01
CA PRO A 6 -11.83 -13.00 4.33
C PRO A 6 -12.22 -11.52 4.40
N ALA A 7 -11.94 -10.84 5.51
CA ALA A 7 -12.19 -9.41 5.66
C ALA A 7 -11.47 -8.58 4.61
N THR A 8 -10.14 -8.72 4.50
CA THR A 8 -9.35 -7.95 3.53
C THR A 8 -9.59 -8.43 2.10
N GLY A 9 -9.76 -9.73 1.88
CA GLY A 9 -10.06 -10.31 0.57
C GLY A 9 -11.37 -9.79 -0.02
N LEU A 10 -12.46 -9.82 0.76
CA LEU A 10 -13.75 -9.27 0.33
C LEU A 10 -13.73 -7.75 0.22
N GLY A 11 -12.99 -7.06 1.10
CA GLY A 11 -12.76 -5.62 0.98
C GLY A 11 -12.14 -5.24 -0.37
N VAL A 12 -11.06 -5.91 -0.76
CA VAL A 12 -10.41 -5.71 -2.06
C VAL A 12 -11.34 -6.10 -3.21
N PHE A 13 -12.10 -7.19 -3.07
CA PHE A 13 -13.06 -7.62 -4.08
C PHE A 13 -14.13 -6.55 -4.35
N PHE A 14 -14.73 -5.97 -3.31
CA PHE A 14 -15.73 -4.90 -3.50
C PHE A 14 -15.12 -3.62 -4.06
N ALA A 15 -13.92 -3.25 -3.63
CA ALA A 15 -13.20 -2.12 -4.22
C ALA A 15 -12.92 -2.32 -5.72
N ALA A 16 -12.54 -3.54 -6.11
CA ALA A 16 -12.29 -3.91 -7.50
C ALA A 16 -13.60 -3.91 -8.33
N LEU A 17 -14.69 -4.45 -7.81
CA LEU A 17 -16.00 -4.43 -8.49
C LEU A 17 -16.47 -3.01 -8.77
N TRP A 18 -16.33 -2.11 -7.79
CA TRP A 18 -16.64 -0.70 -8.00
C TRP A 18 -15.70 -0.06 -9.02
N SER A 19 -14.39 -0.33 -8.91
CA SER A 19 -13.40 0.22 -9.83
C SER A 19 -13.59 -0.24 -11.27
N TYR A 20 -14.13 -1.44 -11.49
CA TYR A 20 -14.39 -1.98 -12.84
C TYR A 20 -15.43 -1.18 -13.61
N ARG A 21 -16.36 -0.51 -12.91
CA ARG A 21 -17.40 0.35 -13.52
C ARG A 21 -17.14 1.83 -13.30
N ARG A 22 -15.90 2.19 -12.95
CA ARG A 22 -15.56 3.55 -12.59
C ARG A 22 -15.24 4.37 -13.83
N GLY A 23 -15.97 5.46 -13.99
CA GLY A 23 -15.70 6.45 -15.04
C GLY A 23 -16.25 6.00 -16.39
N LYS A 24 -15.85 6.72 -17.44
CA LYS A 24 -16.13 6.35 -18.82
C LYS A 24 -14.92 5.59 -19.38
N GLU A 25 -15.15 4.72 -20.36
CA GLU A 25 -14.07 4.18 -21.17
C GLU A 25 -13.32 5.34 -21.85
N LEU A 26 -12.02 5.15 -22.12
CA LEU A 26 -11.17 6.24 -22.63
C LEU A 26 -11.65 6.80 -23.96
N ASP A 27 -12.22 5.96 -24.83
CA ASP A 27 -12.84 6.37 -26.10
C ASP A 27 -14.08 7.27 -25.92
N GLN A 28 -14.74 7.18 -24.76
CA GLN A 28 -15.95 7.92 -24.39
C GLN A 28 -15.70 9.07 -23.41
N ASP A 29 -14.51 9.16 -22.83
CA ASP A 29 -14.14 10.23 -21.90
C ASP A 29 -13.77 11.51 -22.67
N GLU A 30 -14.68 12.49 -22.69
CA GLU A 30 -14.50 13.79 -23.33
C GLU A 30 -13.21 14.51 -22.93
N ARG A 31 -12.81 14.42 -21.65
CA ARG A 31 -11.59 15.07 -21.15
C ARG A 31 -10.35 14.38 -21.71
N PHE A 32 -10.36 13.04 -21.78
CA PHE A 32 -9.27 12.31 -22.41
C PHE A 32 -9.21 12.55 -23.91
N GLN A 33 -10.36 12.57 -24.59
CA GLN A 33 -10.45 12.91 -26.01
C GLN A 33 -9.90 14.32 -26.29
N GLU A 34 -10.20 15.30 -25.44
CA GLU A 34 -9.61 16.64 -25.53
C GLU A 34 -8.10 16.64 -25.28
N PHE A 35 -7.62 15.88 -24.29
CA PHE A 35 -6.19 15.75 -23.99
C PHE A 35 -5.38 15.20 -25.17
N ILE A 36 -5.89 14.18 -25.87
CA ILE A 36 -5.22 13.56 -27.03
C ILE A 36 -5.44 14.29 -28.36
N ARG A 37 -6.23 15.38 -28.39
CA ARG A 37 -6.31 16.23 -29.60
C ARG A 37 -4.98 16.91 -29.88
N ASP A 38 -4.23 17.22 -28.83
CA ASP A 38 -2.85 17.67 -28.95
C ASP A 38 -1.97 16.50 -29.43
N SER A 39 -1.26 16.71 -30.53
CA SER A 39 -0.36 15.75 -31.14
C SER A 39 0.77 15.30 -30.20
N GLU A 40 1.27 16.20 -29.33
CA GLU A 40 2.34 15.85 -28.38
C GLU A 40 1.82 14.89 -27.31
N ASN A 41 0.64 15.19 -26.74
CA ASN A 41 0.00 14.33 -25.74
C ASN A 41 -0.42 12.98 -26.35
N LYS A 42 -0.92 12.99 -27.59
CA LYS A 42 -1.24 11.75 -28.30
C LYS A 42 0.00 10.88 -28.49
N GLN A 43 1.13 11.47 -28.86
CA GLN A 43 2.41 10.77 -28.99
C GLN A 43 2.94 10.30 -27.61
N TYR A 44 2.73 11.05 -26.55
CA TYR A 44 3.08 10.61 -25.19
C TYR A 44 2.27 9.38 -24.76
N VAL A 45 0.97 9.37 -25.02
CA VAL A 45 0.08 8.27 -24.66
C VAL A 45 0.31 7.03 -25.53
N TYR A 46 0.35 7.20 -26.86
CA TYR A 46 0.34 6.09 -27.83
C TYR A 46 1.66 5.88 -28.58
N GLY A 47 2.60 6.81 -28.53
CA GLY A 47 3.82 6.79 -29.36
C GLY A 47 4.88 5.79 -28.91
N ASP A 48 4.86 5.40 -27.64
CA ASP A 48 5.80 4.42 -27.04
C ASP A 48 5.11 3.13 -26.59
N SER A 49 3.80 2.96 -26.81
CA SER A 49 3.10 1.73 -26.48
C SER A 49 3.27 0.72 -27.61
N GLU A 50 4.41 0.02 -27.60
CA GLU A 50 4.47 -1.28 -28.26
C GLU A 50 3.37 -2.17 -27.66
N SER A 51 2.25 -2.32 -28.37
CA SER A 51 1.22 -3.28 -27.97
C SER A 51 1.88 -4.66 -27.88
N LEU A 52 1.77 -5.28 -26.70
CA LEU A 52 2.21 -6.65 -26.48
C LEU A 52 1.13 -7.66 -26.90
N LEU A 53 -0.07 -7.20 -27.30
CA LEU A 53 -1.05 -8.08 -27.94
C LEU A 53 -0.43 -8.65 -29.21
N ASP A 54 -0.55 -9.96 -29.35
CA ASP A 54 -0.06 -10.74 -30.48
C ASP A 54 1.48 -10.74 -30.66
N LYS A 55 2.24 -10.36 -29.62
CA LYS A 55 3.71 -10.49 -29.61
C LYS A 55 4.16 -11.65 -28.73
N GLU A 56 5.01 -12.52 -29.26
CA GLU A 56 5.75 -13.49 -28.45
C GLU A 56 6.81 -12.75 -27.62
N LEU A 57 6.70 -12.85 -26.30
CA LEU A 57 7.63 -12.21 -25.38
C LEU A 57 8.93 -13.00 -25.27
N PRO A 58 10.09 -12.33 -25.13
CA PRO A 58 11.36 -13.00 -24.85
C PRO A 58 11.27 -13.89 -23.61
N LYS A 59 11.96 -15.04 -23.64
CA LYS A 59 12.00 -16.00 -22.51
C LYS A 59 12.57 -15.37 -21.24
N GLU A 60 13.41 -14.36 -21.39
CA GLU A 60 13.94 -13.50 -20.34
C GLU A 60 12.83 -12.89 -19.48
N TYR A 61 11.71 -12.48 -20.07
CA TYR A 61 10.62 -11.80 -19.34
C TYR A 61 9.90 -12.79 -18.42
N TYR A 62 9.64 -14.00 -18.92
CA TYR A 62 9.09 -15.09 -18.10
C TYR A 62 10.06 -15.50 -16.98
N ARG A 63 11.37 -15.55 -17.27
CA ARG A 63 12.37 -15.85 -16.24
C ARG A 63 12.41 -14.76 -15.16
N ALA A 64 12.40 -13.48 -15.55
CA ALA A 64 12.33 -12.38 -14.61
C ALA A 64 11.07 -12.45 -13.73
N MET A 65 9.92 -12.75 -14.34
CA MET A 65 8.65 -12.96 -13.64
C MET A 65 8.74 -14.10 -12.61
N VAL A 66 9.28 -15.26 -12.99
CA VAL A 66 9.42 -16.40 -12.08
C VAL A 66 10.35 -16.08 -10.91
N ILE A 67 11.49 -15.42 -11.16
CA ILE A 67 12.41 -14.99 -10.09
C ILE A 67 11.71 -14.03 -9.12
N PHE A 68 10.93 -13.10 -9.66
CA PHE A 68 10.14 -12.18 -8.86
C PHE A 68 9.09 -12.90 -7.99
N PHE A 69 8.35 -13.87 -8.55
CA PHE A 69 7.40 -14.70 -7.81
C PHE A 69 8.06 -15.52 -6.70
N ILE A 70 9.23 -16.10 -6.95
CA ILE A 70 10.01 -16.80 -5.93
C ILE A 70 10.36 -15.83 -4.78
N GLY A 71 10.73 -14.59 -5.10
CA GLY A 71 10.96 -13.53 -4.12
C GLY A 71 9.72 -13.21 -3.26
N ILE A 72 8.55 -13.11 -3.88
CA ILE A 72 7.27 -12.92 -3.16
C ILE A 72 6.99 -14.08 -2.21
N ILE A 73 7.14 -15.33 -2.68
CA ILE A 73 6.93 -16.51 -1.85
C ILE A 73 7.91 -16.52 -0.68
N ALA A 74 9.19 -16.20 -0.91
CA ALA A 74 10.19 -16.10 0.15
C ALA A 74 9.80 -15.06 1.22
N ILE A 75 9.33 -13.88 0.82
CA ILE A 75 8.84 -12.85 1.76
C ILE A 75 7.61 -13.34 2.52
N ALA A 76 6.66 -13.99 1.84
CA ALA A 76 5.46 -14.52 2.48
C ALA A 76 5.79 -15.59 3.52
N VAL A 77 6.76 -16.47 3.23
CA VAL A 77 7.26 -17.48 4.18
C VAL A 77 7.95 -16.78 5.36
N LEU A 78 8.90 -15.88 5.12
CA LEU A 78 9.61 -15.16 6.19
C LEU A 78 8.65 -14.32 7.07
N GLY A 79 7.60 -13.75 6.47
CA GLY A 79 6.59 -12.98 7.19
C GLY A 79 5.64 -13.83 8.03
N ASN A 80 5.30 -15.05 7.58
CA ASN A 80 4.43 -15.97 8.32
C ASN A 80 5.17 -16.82 9.35
N PHE A 81 6.48 -17.00 9.21
CA PHE A 81 7.32 -17.75 10.13
C PHE A 81 8.43 -16.87 10.72
N PRO A 82 8.11 -16.01 11.72
CA PRO A 82 9.08 -15.10 12.33
C PRO A 82 10.30 -15.80 12.96
N GLU A 83 10.22 -17.10 13.21
CA GLU A 83 11.32 -17.93 13.71
C GLU A 83 12.49 -18.04 12.71
N LEU A 84 12.19 -17.92 11.42
CA LEU A 84 13.20 -17.92 10.35
C LEU A 84 13.97 -16.60 10.27
N LEU A 85 13.46 -15.54 10.91
CA LEU A 85 14.10 -14.23 10.88
C LEU A 85 15.35 -14.21 11.77
N PRO A 86 16.49 -13.72 11.27
CA PRO A 86 17.68 -13.52 12.09
C PRO A 86 17.36 -12.62 13.29
N LYS A 87 17.80 -13.06 14.47
CA LYS A 87 17.62 -12.32 15.73
C LYS A 87 18.94 -11.69 16.13
N PHE A 88 18.93 -10.38 16.34
CA PHE A 88 20.09 -9.63 16.79
C PHE A 88 19.79 -8.95 18.12
N PRO A 89 20.74 -8.92 19.07
CA PRO A 89 20.59 -8.17 20.29
C PRO A 89 20.64 -6.66 19.97
N PRO A 90 19.60 -5.87 20.31
CA PRO A 90 19.59 -4.43 20.03
C PRO A 90 20.57 -3.64 20.90
N LYS A 91 21.03 -4.23 22.01
CA LYS A 91 22.07 -3.74 22.93
C LYS A 91 22.82 -4.96 23.50
N PRO A 92 24.07 -4.81 24.00
CA PRO A 92 24.87 -5.93 24.53
C PRO A 92 24.13 -6.80 25.57
N ASP A 93 23.26 -6.18 26.38
CA ASP A 93 22.52 -6.85 27.47
C ASP A 93 21.02 -7.06 27.17
N ALA A 94 20.58 -6.89 25.92
CA ALA A 94 19.17 -7.02 25.54
C ALA A 94 18.88 -8.34 24.84
N ALA A 95 17.70 -8.90 25.12
CA ALA A 95 17.23 -10.12 24.46
C ALA A 95 17.25 -9.96 22.92
N PRO A 96 17.69 -10.99 22.17
CA PRO A 96 17.71 -10.97 20.71
C PRO A 96 16.31 -10.70 20.14
N LYS A 97 16.19 -9.68 19.30
CA LYS A 97 14.94 -9.37 18.57
C LYS A 97 15.12 -9.69 17.10
N ALA A 98 14.07 -10.25 16.50
CA ALA A 98 14.02 -10.46 15.06
C ALA A 98 14.16 -9.12 14.33
N ILE A 99 14.89 -9.14 13.21
CA ILE A 99 14.97 -8.00 12.30
C ILE A 99 13.57 -7.60 11.79
N SER A 100 13.34 -6.31 11.55
CA SER A 100 12.03 -5.85 11.09
C SER A 100 11.71 -6.37 9.69
N MET A 101 10.44 -6.73 9.45
CA MET A 101 10.00 -7.18 8.13
C MET A 101 10.24 -6.14 7.03
N VAL A 102 10.25 -4.85 7.36
CA VAL A 102 10.59 -3.78 6.42
C VAL A 102 12.00 -3.98 5.84
N VAL A 103 12.99 -4.25 6.71
CA VAL A 103 14.37 -4.46 6.28
C VAL A 103 14.53 -5.79 5.54
N VAL A 104 13.83 -6.85 5.99
CA VAL A 104 13.82 -8.15 5.32
C VAL A 104 13.31 -8.02 3.89
N ILE A 105 12.17 -7.34 3.69
CA ILE A 105 11.59 -7.10 2.37
C ILE A 105 12.59 -6.34 1.49
N GLN A 106 13.25 -5.31 2.00
CA GLN A 106 14.27 -4.56 1.26
C GLN A 106 15.44 -5.44 0.83
N MET A 107 16.00 -6.25 1.74
CA MET A 107 17.11 -7.15 1.45
C MET A 107 16.74 -8.19 0.38
N VAL A 108 15.57 -8.82 0.53
CA VAL A 108 15.10 -9.83 -0.44
C VAL A 108 14.81 -9.20 -1.80
N MET A 109 14.17 -8.03 -1.85
CA MET A 109 13.86 -7.34 -3.10
C MET A 109 15.11 -6.87 -3.85
N LEU A 110 16.12 -6.38 -3.12
CA LEU A 110 17.42 -6.03 -3.72
C LEU A 110 18.13 -7.26 -4.28
N LEU A 111 18.10 -8.38 -3.55
CA LEU A 111 18.66 -9.65 -4.02
C LEU A 111 17.94 -10.15 -5.27
N VAL A 112 16.60 -10.14 -5.27
CA VAL A 112 15.76 -10.52 -6.42
C VAL A 112 16.10 -9.63 -7.63
N GLY A 113 16.20 -8.32 -7.43
CA GLY A 113 16.62 -7.37 -8.48
C GLY A 113 18.00 -7.71 -9.06
N ALA A 114 18.98 -8.00 -8.20
CA ALA A 114 20.32 -8.40 -8.63
C ALA A 114 20.30 -9.72 -9.43
N VAL A 115 19.54 -10.72 -8.97
CA VAL A 115 19.38 -12.00 -9.67
C VAL A 115 18.70 -11.81 -11.03
N ILE A 116 17.69 -10.94 -11.13
CA ILE A 116 17.04 -10.60 -12.41
C ILE A 116 18.06 -9.97 -13.38
N LEU A 117 18.83 -8.99 -12.93
CA LEU A 117 19.85 -8.34 -13.77
C LEU A 117 20.86 -9.34 -14.34
N VAL A 118 21.38 -10.23 -13.49
CA VAL A 118 22.39 -11.23 -13.88
C VAL A 118 21.78 -12.31 -14.77
N SER A 119 20.68 -12.93 -14.34
CA SER A 119 20.08 -14.07 -15.05
C SER A 119 19.47 -13.65 -16.39
N CYS A 120 18.83 -12.48 -16.46
CA CYS A 120 18.17 -11.96 -17.65
C CYS A 120 19.08 -11.09 -18.51
N LYS A 121 20.37 -10.95 -18.14
CA LYS A 121 21.39 -10.18 -18.88
C LYS A 121 20.96 -8.74 -19.16
N VAL A 122 20.22 -8.14 -18.24
CA VAL A 122 19.74 -6.76 -18.36
C VAL A 122 20.90 -5.82 -18.07
N LYS A 123 21.16 -4.84 -18.96
CA LYS A 123 22.17 -3.82 -18.72
C LYS A 123 21.64 -2.87 -17.65
N ALA A 124 22.36 -2.73 -16.54
CA ALA A 124 21.95 -1.85 -15.43
C ALA A 124 21.70 -0.39 -15.87
N LYS A 125 22.46 0.10 -16.86
CA LYS A 125 22.26 1.43 -17.45
C LYS A 125 20.87 1.61 -18.08
N ASP A 126 20.30 0.56 -18.64
CA ASP A 126 18.99 0.63 -19.32
C ASP A 126 17.86 0.75 -18.29
N VAL A 127 18.03 0.15 -17.10
CA VAL A 127 17.07 0.31 -15.99
C VAL A 127 16.96 1.76 -15.56
N GLY A 128 18.10 2.44 -15.33
CA GLY A 128 18.11 3.86 -14.92
C GLY A 128 17.58 4.82 -15.99
N ASN A 129 17.66 4.43 -17.26
CA ASN A 129 17.12 5.20 -18.38
C ASN A 129 15.66 4.87 -18.72
N SER A 130 15.11 3.82 -18.13
CA SER A 130 13.71 3.45 -18.35
C SER A 130 12.77 4.54 -17.82
N GLN A 131 11.66 4.74 -18.52
CA GLN A 131 10.63 5.68 -18.08
C GLN A 131 10.05 5.28 -16.72
N VAL A 132 9.86 3.98 -16.48
CA VAL A 132 9.34 3.47 -15.20
C VAL A 132 10.26 3.86 -14.03
N PHE A 133 11.57 3.70 -14.19
CA PHE A 133 12.52 4.11 -13.16
C PHE A 133 12.54 5.62 -12.95
N ARG A 134 12.59 6.41 -14.03
CA ARG A 134 12.61 7.88 -13.94
C ARG A 134 11.34 8.43 -13.29
N SER A 135 10.17 7.99 -13.74
CA SER A 135 8.88 8.35 -13.12
C SER A 135 8.83 7.90 -11.66
N GLY A 136 9.36 6.72 -11.34
CA GLY A 136 9.45 6.21 -9.97
C GLY A 136 10.33 7.07 -9.05
N VAL A 137 11.50 7.51 -9.52
CA VAL A 137 12.42 8.37 -8.75
C VAL A 137 11.81 9.76 -8.53
N VAL A 138 11.18 10.34 -9.55
CA VAL A 138 10.49 11.63 -9.43
C VAL A 138 9.38 11.52 -8.39
N ALA A 139 8.53 10.50 -8.47
CA ALA A 139 7.48 10.26 -7.48
C ALA A 139 8.07 10.09 -6.07
N LEU A 140 9.15 9.32 -5.91
CA LEU A 140 9.81 9.11 -4.62
C LEU A 140 10.30 10.44 -4.01
N VAL A 141 11.00 11.27 -4.78
CA VAL A 141 11.52 12.56 -4.30
C VAL A 141 10.39 13.53 -3.96
N SER A 142 9.36 13.62 -4.82
CA SER A 142 8.18 14.48 -4.58
C SER A 142 7.42 14.07 -3.32
N VAL A 143 7.33 12.77 -3.05
CA VAL A 143 6.65 12.23 -1.86
C VAL A 143 7.43 12.45 -0.60
N TYR A 144 8.75 12.25 -0.65
CA TYR A 144 9.58 12.22 0.54
C TYR A 144 9.41 13.50 1.38
N GLY A 145 9.38 14.67 0.75
CA GLY A 145 9.17 15.94 1.45
C GLY A 145 7.80 16.04 2.13
N VAL A 146 6.71 15.71 1.42
CA VAL A 146 5.35 15.79 1.96
C VAL A 146 5.12 14.76 3.07
N ALA A 147 5.59 13.52 2.85
CA ALA A 147 5.51 12.44 3.83
C ALA A 147 6.33 12.76 5.08
N TRP A 148 7.55 13.29 4.93
CA TRP A 148 8.40 13.64 6.06
C TRP A 148 7.84 14.80 6.90
N MET A 149 7.31 15.84 6.26
CA MET A 149 6.67 16.95 6.98
C MET A 149 5.43 16.48 7.75
N ALA A 150 4.56 15.68 7.11
CA ALA A 150 3.40 15.10 7.77
C ALA A 150 3.82 14.23 8.96
N ASP A 151 4.77 13.30 8.75
CA ASP A 151 5.28 12.41 9.80
C ASP A 151 5.87 13.19 10.97
N THR A 152 6.70 14.21 10.72
CA THR A 152 7.28 15.07 11.75
C THR A 152 6.20 15.77 12.60
N TYR A 153 5.19 16.35 11.95
CA TYR A 153 4.07 17.01 12.65
C TYR A 153 3.28 16.01 13.50
N PHE A 154 2.93 14.85 12.93
CA PHE A 154 2.12 13.87 13.64
C PHE A 154 2.90 13.17 14.76
N MET A 155 4.18 12.87 14.58
CA MET A 155 5.02 12.32 15.63
C MET A 155 5.15 13.27 16.81
N ASN A 156 5.21 14.59 16.57
CA ASN A 156 5.22 15.60 17.63
C ASN A 156 3.93 15.59 18.47
N HIS A 157 2.79 15.20 17.88
CA HIS A 157 1.48 15.19 18.54
C HIS A 157 0.94 13.79 18.85
N ILE A 158 1.71 12.73 18.63
CA ILE A 158 1.21 11.36 18.72
C ILE A 158 0.78 10.98 20.14
N ALA A 159 1.43 11.52 21.18
CA ALA A 159 1.07 11.28 22.57
C ALA A 159 -0.31 11.87 22.91
N PHE A 160 -0.54 13.11 22.48
CA PHE A 160 -1.84 13.78 22.62
C PHE A 160 -2.94 13.01 21.87
N LEU A 161 -2.69 12.62 20.62
CA LEU A 161 -3.65 11.86 19.82
C LEU A 161 -3.98 10.51 20.48
N LYS A 162 -2.99 9.79 21.01
CA LYS A 162 -3.22 8.53 21.74
C LYS A 162 -4.05 8.72 23.00
N GLN A 163 -3.79 9.78 23.77
CA GLN A 163 -4.54 10.05 24.99
C GLN A 163 -6.00 10.42 24.69
N PHE A 164 -6.21 11.32 23.73
CA PHE A 164 -7.55 11.76 23.33
C PHE A 164 -8.36 10.61 22.72
N LEU A 165 -7.76 9.87 21.79
CA LEU A 165 -8.43 8.76 21.13
C LEU A 165 -8.60 7.54 22.06
N GLY A 166 -7.69 7.31 23.01
CA GLY A 166 -7.83 6.28 24.03
C GLY A 166 -9.05 6.51 24.94
N ALA A 167 -9.28 7.76 25.38
CA ALA A 167 -10.48 8.12 26.14
C ALA A 167 -11.77 7.95 25.31
N ALA A 168 -11.74 8.29 24.02
CA ALA A 168 -12.88 8.08 23.13
C ALA A 168 -13.23 6.60 22.97
N VAL A 169 -12.23 5.73 22.88
CA VAL A 169 -12.40 4.28 22.73
C VAL A 169 -13.02 3.62 23.97
N GLN A 170 -12.74 4.12 25.17
CA GLN A 170 -13.37 3.63 26.41
C GLN A 170 -14.88 3.90 26.43
N SER A 171 -15.29 5.10 25.99
CA SER A 171 -16.70 5.48 25.94
C SER A 171 -17.43 4.94 24.70
N TYR A 172 -16.71 4.76 23.60
CA TYR A 172 -17.23 4.39 22.30
C TYR A 172 -16.33 3.35 21.63
N PRO A 173 -16.61 2.04 21.80
CA PRO A 173 -15.76 0.98 21.23
C PRO A 173 -15.59 1.06 19.70
N TRP A 174 -16.58 1.58 18.98
CA TRP A 174 -16.50 1.79 17.52
C TRP A 174 -15.42 2.82 17.12
N ALA A 175 -15.04 3.73 18.03
CA ALA A 175 -13.99 4.72 17.79
C ALA A 175 -12.61 4.06 17.59
N TYR A 176 -12.46 2.79 17.99
CA TYR A 176 -11.24 2.01 17.72
C TYR A 176 -10.93 1.96 16.22
N ALA A 177 -11.93 1.76 15.37
CA ALA A 177 -11.73 1.70 13.92
C ALA A 177 -11.20 3.04 13.37
N VAL A 178 -11.75 4.16 13.85
CA VAL A 178 -11.29 5.50 13.46
C VAL A 178 -9.86 5.74 13.94
N LEU A 179 -9.55 5.38 15.17
CA LEU A 179 -8.19 5.46 15.71
C LEU A 179 -7.21 4.63 14.90
N ALA A 180 -7.56 3.39 14.57
CA ALA A 180 -6.73 2.48 13.78
C ALA A 180 -6.47 3.05 12.37
N PHE A 181 -7.51 3.59 11.74
CA PHE A 181 -7.44 4.24 10.43
C PHE A 181 -6.55 5.48 10.43
N LEU A 182 -6.76 6.38 11.38
CA LEU A 182 -5.92 7.57 11.52
C LEU A 182 -4.49 7.16 11.82
N THR A 183 -4.26 6.32 12.83
CA THR A 183 -2.90 5.88 13.20
C THR A 183 -2.18 5.24 12.02
N SER A 184 -2.86 4.36 11.28
CA SER A 184 -2.36 3.81 10.02
C SER A 184 -1.90 4.89 9.06
N LYS A 185 -2.76 5.88 8.78
CA LYS A 185 -2.38 6.98 7.90
C LYS A 185 -1.18 7.77 8.44
N LEU A 186 -1.12 8.01 9.76
CA LEU A 186 -0.04 8.78 10.38
C LEU A 186 1.31 8.08 10.26
N VAL A 187 1.36 6.78 10.54
CA VAL A 187 2.63 6.02 10.58
C VAL A 187 2.99 5.40 9.23
N ASN A 188 2.17 5.61 8.19
CA ASN A 188 2.33 5.06 6.84
C ASN A 188 2.69 3.55 6.79
N SER A 189 2.25 2.76 7.78
CA SER A 189 2.51 1.32 7.86
C SER A 189 1.43 0.53 8.61
N GLN A 190 0.97 -0.58 8.01
CA GLN A 190 -0.09 -1.46 8.55
C GLN A 190 0.38 -2.14 9.81
N GLY A 191 1.55 -2.76 9.72
CA GLY A 191 2.17 -3.45 10.84
C GLY A 191 2.51 -2.49 11.98
N ALA A 192 3.05 -1.30 11.67
CA ALA A 192 3.37 -0.32 12.70
C ALA A 192 2.12 0.20 13.41
N ALA A 193 1.05 0.47 12.65
CA ALA A 193 -0.22 0.91 13.22
C ALA A 193 -0.80 -0.13 14.17
N ILE A 194 -0.89 -1.39 13.74
CA ILE A 194 -1.35 -2.51 14.58
C ILE A 194 -0.48 -2.64 15.84
N ALA A 195 0.85 -2.58 15.70
CA ALA A 195 1.78 -2.67 16.82
C ALA A 195 1.63 -1.52 17.83
N ILE A 196 1.06 -0.38 17.42
CA ILE A 196 0.79 0.77 18.27
C ILE A 196 -0.61 0.70 18.89
N VAL A 197 -1.65 0.47 18.08
CA VAL A 197 -3.05 0.62 18.52
C VAL A 197 -3.56 -0.60 19.27
N VAL A 198 -3.16 -1.82 18.91
CA VAL A 198 -3.67 -3.04 19.53
C VAL A 198 -3.25 -3.15 21.00
N PRO A 199 -1.96 -2.98 21.38
CA PRO A 199 -1.59 -3.02 22.79
C PRO A 199 -2.29 -1.94 23.62
N MET A 200 -2.46 -0.74 23.05
CA MET A 200 -3.19 0.34 23.69
C MET A 200 -4.66 -0.02 23.91
N ALA A 201 -5.35 -0.52 22.87
CA ALA A 201 -6.75 -0.91 22.92
C ALA A 201 -7.00 -2.01 23.97
N ILE A 202 -6.12 -3.01 24.05
CA ILE A 202 -6.18 -4.06 25.09
C ILE A 202 -6.02 -3.45 26.49
N ASN A 203 -5.06 -2.55 26.68
CA ASN A 203 -4.80 -1.92 27.98
C ASN A 203 -5.98 -1.06 28.47
N VAL A 204 -6.79 -0.49 27.56
CA VAL A 204 -7.98 0.29 27.92
C VAL A 204 -9.26 -0.55 27.96
N GLY A 205 -9.16 -1.88 27.81
CA GLY A 205 -10.27 -2.82 27.98
C GLY A 205 -11.17 -3.01 26.76
N VAL A 206 -10.71 -2.69 25.54
CA VAL A 206 -11.47 -3.00 24.32
C VAL A 206 -11.54 -4.51 24.12
N ASP A 207 -12.73 -4.99 23.80
CA ASP A 207 -12.97 -6.38 23.44
C ASP A 207 -12.03 -6.83 22.30
N PRO A 208 -11.19 -7.86 22.50
CA PRO A 208 -10.35 -8.44 21.45
C PRO A 208 -11.11 -8.82 20.17
N ILE A 209 -12.38 -9.20 20.26
CA ILE A 209 -13.22 -9.52 19.10
C ILE A 209 -13.46 -8.25 18.26
N LEU A 210 -13.71 -7.11 18.90
CA LEU A 210 -13.82 -5.81 18.20
C LEU A 210 -12.49 -5.38 17.59
N ILE A 211 -11.37 -5.58 18.29
CA ILE A 211 -10.03 -5.30 17.77
C ILE A 211 -9.79 -6.08 16.47
N LEU A 212 -10.13 -7.37 16.46
CA LEU A 212 -9.99 -8.26 15.31
C LEU A 212 -10.96 -7.88 14.18
N SER A 213 -12.20 -7.51 14.51
CA SER A 213 -13.25 -7.11 13.58
C SER A 213 -12.83 -5.96 12.67
N PHE A 214 -12.10 -4.99 13.23
CA PHE A 214 -11.73 -3.76 12.52
C PHE A 214 -10.28 -3.74 12.04
N ILE A 215 -9.65 -4.91 11.82
CA ILE A 215 -8.27 -4.96 11.33
C ILE A 215 -8.08 -4.26 9.98
N SER A 216 -9.10 -4.28 9.13
CA SER A 216 -9.12 -3.59 7.83
C SER A 216 -9.04 -2.06 7.96
N ALA A 217 -9.40 -1.50 9.12
CA ALA A 217 -9.23 -0.08 9.40
C ALA A 217 -7.75 0.33 9.42
N CYS A 218 -6.82 -0.60 9.63
CA CYS A 218 -5.38 -0.33 9.54
C CYS A 218 -4.88 -0.09 8.10
N TYR A 219 -5.77 0.05 7.11
CA TYR A 219 -5.43 0.46 5.74
C TYR A 219 -5.89 1.89 5.46
N GLY A 220 -5.24 2.88 6.09
CA GLY A 220 -5.55 4.30 5.90
C GLY A 220 -4.63 5.06 4.94
N TYR A 221 -3.63 4.40 4.31
CA TYR A 221 -2.56 5.08 3.57
C TYR A 221 -3.05 5.96 2.44
N PHE A 222 -4.09 5.49 1.73
CA PHE A 222 -4.68 6.19 0.61
C PHE A 222 -5.33 7.51 1.01
N PHE A 223 -5.71 7.70 2.28
CA PHE A 223 -6.57 8.83 2.68
C PHE A 223 -5.96 10.20 2.39
N LEU A 224 -4.63 10.33 2.54
CA LEU A 224 -3.88 11.43 1.95
C LEU A 224 -3.06 10.84 0.81
N PRO A 225 -3.03 11.47 -0.37
CA PRO A 225 -2.31 10.97 -1.55
C PRO A 225 -0.81 11.25 -1.41
N THR A 226 -0.21 10.74 -0.34
CA THR A 226 1.20 10.87 0.02
C THR A 226 1.89 9.51 0.07
N TYR A 227 1.17 8.45 -0.26
CA TYR A 227 1.73 7.11 -0.25
C TYR A 227 2.48 6.87 -1.58
N PRO A 228 3.71 6.33 -1.57
CA PRO A 228 4.53 6.23 -2.78
C PRO A 228 3.86 5.49 -3.94
N SER A 229 3.09 4.43 -3.67
CA SER A 229 2.41 3.67 -4.72
C SER A 229 1.28 4.46 -5.39
N ASP A 230 0.56 5.29 -4.64
CA ASP A 230 -0.53 6.11 -5.16
C ASP A 230 0.03 7.14 -6.15
N LEU A 231 1.16 7.75 -5.79
CA LEU A 231 1.81 8.75 -6.62
C LEU A 231 2.60 8.16 -7.77
N ALA A 232 3.19 6.97 -7.60
CA ALA A 232 3.72 6.21 -8.72
C ALA A 232 2.61 5.85 -9.72
N CYS A 233 1.43 5.43 -9.24
CA CYS A 233 0.28 5.14 -10.10
C CYS A 233 -0.19 6.39 -10.87
N ILE A 234 -0.24 7.55 -10.22
CA ILE A 234 -0.50 8.84 -10.92
C ILE A 234 0.59 9.15 -11.95
N GLY A 235 1.87 8.96 -11.61
CA GLY A 235 2.99 9.25 -12.51
C GLY A 235 3.14 8.25 -13.68
N PHE A 236 2.64 7.03 -13.53
CA PHE A 236 2.60 6.03 -14.59
C PHE A 236 1.37 6.17 -15.50
N ASP A 237 0.30 6.80 -15.00
CA ASP A 237 -0.88 7.02 -15.80
C ASP A 237 -0.68 8.11 -16.85
N ARG A 238 -0.37 7.69 -18.07
CA ARG A 238 -0.19 8.60 -19.21
C ARG A 238 -1.49 9.27 -19.65
N SER A 239 -2.65 8.70 -19.32
CA SER A 239 -3.96 9.25 -19.69
C SER A 239 -4.35 10.48 -18.86
N GLY A 240 -3.74 10.65 -17.68
CA GLY A 240 -4.08 11.72 -16.73
C GLY A 240 -5.45 11.55 -16.05
N THR A 241 -6.07 10.37 -16.17
CA THR A 241 -7.36 10.06 -15.53
C THR A 241 -7.20 9.75 -14.03
N THR A 242 -6.03 9.29 -13.63
CA THR A 242 -5.56 9.06 -12.26
C THR A 242 -4.82 10.29 -11.77
N ARG A 243 -5.38 11.00 -10.78
CA ARG A 243 -4.84 12.29 -10.36
C ARG A 243 -5.23 12.68 -8.94
N ILE A 244 -4.54 13.69 -8.44
CA ILE A 244 -5.01 14.54 -7.35
C ILE A 244 -5.79 15.70 -8.01
N GLY A 245 -7.04 15.88 -7.60
CA GLY A 245 -7.93 16.94 -8.05
C GLY A 245 -7.67 18.26 -7.34
N LYS A 246 -8.71 19.10 -7.25
CA LYS A 246 -8.59 20.45 -6.68
C LYS A 246 -8.29 20.47 -5.17
N TYR A 247 -8.66 19.42 -4.44
CA TYR A 247 -8.53 19.33 -2.99
C TYR A 247 -7.64 18.15 -2.61
N LEU A 248 -6.95 18.23 -1.46
CA LEU A 248 -6.05 17.17 -0.98
C LEU A 248 -6.71 15.79 -0.91
N LEU A 249 -7.96 15.73 -0.44
CA LEU A 249 -8.75 14.50 -0.31
C LEU A 249 -9.50 14.11 -1.60
N ASN A 250 -9.48 14.98 -2.61
CA ASN A 250 -10.08 14.71 -3.90
C ASN A 250 -9.02 14.06 -4.80
N HIS A 251 -8.84 12.75 -4.70
CA HIS A 251 -7.91 12.00 -5.55
C HIS A 251 -8.47 10.64 -5.93
N SER A 252 -7.89 10.02 -6.96
CA SER A 252 -8.42 8.80 -7.56
C SER A 252 -8.48 7.56 -6.65
N PHE A 253 -7.80 7.57 -5.50
CA PHE A 253 -7.73 6.42 -4.59
C PHE A 253 -8.74 6.51 -3.43
N MET A 254 -9.39 7.66 -3.22
CA MET A 254 -10.25 7.90 -2.06
C MET A 254 -11.44 6.94 -2.01
N ILE A 255 -12.25 6.89 -3.08
CA ILE A 255 -13.44 6.04 -3.14
C ILE A 255 -13.11 4.55 -3.06
N PRO A 256 -12.21 3.98 -3.91
CA PRO A 256 -11.92 2.55 -3.83
C PRO A 256 -11.27 2.16 -2.50
N GLY A 257 -10.43 3.03 -1.93
CA GLY A 257 -9.85 2.83 -0.60
C GLY A 257 -10.91 2.79 0.50
N LEU A 258 -11.85 3.76 0.51
CA LEU A 258 -12.95 3.78 1.49
C LEU A 258 -13.85 2.55 1.36
N ILE A 259 -14.19 2.15 0.12
CA ILE A 259 -14.97 0.92 -0.12
C ILE A 259 -14.24 -0.29 0.48
N GLY A 260 -12.93 -0.43 0.20
CA GLY A 260 -12.14 -1.55 0.70
C GLY A 260 -12.07 -1.60 2.23
N VAL A 261 -11.86 -0.46 2.88
CA VAL A 261 -11.81 -0.37 4.36
C VAL A 261 -13.17 -0.63 4.98
N ILE A 262 -14.21 0.06 4.51
CA ILE A 262 -15.55 -0.03 5.11
C ILE A 262 -16.10 -1.45 4.95
N SER A 263 -16.08 -1.98 3.73
CA SER A 263 -16.58 -3.34 3.48
C SER A 263 -15.73 -4.39 4.18
N GLY A 264 -14.41 -4.23 4.22
CA GLY A 264 -13.52 -5.11 4.98
C GLY A 264 -13.78 -5.08 6.48
N CYS A 265 -14.12 -3.92 7.05
CA CYS A 265 -14.53 -3.79 8.45
C CYS A 265 -15.89 -4.45 8.71
N CYS A 266 -16.87 -4.27 7.82
CA CYS A 266 -18.18 -4.92 7.94
C CYS A 266 -18.05 -6.45 7.88
N VAL A 267 -17.30 -6.97 6.91
CA VAL A 267 -17.03 -8.41 6.79
C VAL A 267 -16.26 -8.90 8.02
N GLY A 268 -15.21 -8.19 8.44
CA GLY A 268 -14.44 -8.54 9.62
C GLY A 268 -15.30 -8.63 10.87
N TYR A 269 -16.20 -7.67 11.08
CA TYR A 269 -17.16 -7.69 12.18
C TYR A 269 -18.07 -8.92 12.15
N VAL A 270 -18.71 -9.18 11.00
CA VAL A 270 -19.62 -10.34 10.84
C VAL A 270 -18.87 -11.64 11.07
N VAL A 271 -17.72 -11.83 10.42
CA VAL A 271 -16.95 -13.08 10.51
C VAL A 271 -16.38 -13.29 11.91
N ALA A 272 -15.93 -12.23 12.60
CA ALA A 272 -15.44 -12.35 13.97
C ALA A 272 -16.52 -12.85 14.94
N HIS A 273 -17.72 -12.26 14.90
CA HIS A 273 -18.83 -12.61 15.80
C HIS A 273 -19.55 -13.91 15.43
N LEU A 274 -19.32 -14.45 14.23
CA LEU A 274 -19.79 -15.78 13.86
C LEU A 274 -18.86 -16.89 14.36
N ILE A 275 -17.56 -16.58 14.57
CA ILE A 275 -16.54 -17.57 14.91
C ILE A 275 -16.23 -17.57 16.42
N PHE A 276 -16.25 -16.40 17.06
CA PHE A 276 -15.88 -16.18 18.46
C PHE A 276 -17.03 -15.54 19.23
#